data_AF-A0A942CH97-F1
#
_entry.id   AF-A0A942CH97-F1
#
_cell.length_a   1.000
_cell.length_b   1.000
_cell.length_c   1.000
_cell.angle_alpha   90.00
_cell.angle_beta   90.00
_cell.angle_gamma   90.00
#
_symmetry.space_group_name_H-M   'P 1'
#
loop_
_entity.id
_entity.type
_entity.pdbx_description
1 polymer ?
#
loop_
_entity_poly.entity_id
_entity_poly.type
_entity_poly.pdbx_seq_one_letter_code
_entity_poly.pdbx_strand_id
1 'polypeptide(L)'
;MTRQDLLKLLIAHARTNGFKFKPWFVQHSGRPWVTAEDAVTWLGVGRRSYMLLFSPEFAQSFWKSGEQITFAVPQQEFQRVLPNGKVLTVKRKAFTRRTSRPDVWKYHLREMAASEEPLRYLRKYLHIEEALEEEAPHETREA
;
A
#
# COMPACT_ATOMS: atom_id res chain seq x y z
N MET A 1 11.13 -12.88 5.18
CA MET A 1 9.80 -12.81 4.53
C MET A 1 9.98 -12.92 3.02
N THR A 2 9.45 -13.98 2.41
CA THR A 2 9.48 -14.15 0.95
C THR A 2 8.44 -13.26 0.26
N ARG A 3 8.52 -13.15 -1.07
CA ARG A 3 7.49 -12.45 -1.87
C ARG A 3 6.11 -13.09 -1.70
N GLN A 4 6.05 -14.40 -1.62
CA GLN A 4 4.79 -15.13 -1.44
C GLN A 4 4.21 -14.85 -0.05
N ASP A 5 5.04 -14.82 1.00
CA ASP A 5 4.61 -14.45 2.35
C ASP A 5 4.05 -13.03 2.38
N LEU A 6 4.73 -12.08 1.74
CA LEU A 6 4.22 -10.71 1.62
C LEU A 6 2.87 -10.68 0.91
N LEU A 7 2.71 -11.41 -0.19
CA LEU A 7 1.42 -11.50 -0.89
C LEU A 7 0.34 -12.11 0.00
N LYS A 8 0.64 -13.17 0.77
CA LYS A 8 -0.30 -13.77 1.73
C LYS A 8 -0.78 -12.71 2.75
N LEU A 9 0.15 -11.95 3.33
CA LEU A 9 -0.18 -10.89 4.30
C LEU A 9 -1.01 -9.77 3.68
N LEU A 10 -0.63 -9.28 2.50
CA LEU A 10 -1.36 -8.22 1.77
C LEU A 10 -2.78 -8.66 1.42
N ILE A 11 -2.94 -9.89 0.93
CA ILE A 11 -4.25 -10.46 0.61
C ILE A 11 -5.06 -10.65 1.88
N ALA A 12 -4.47 -11.15 2.97
CA ALA A 12 -5.14 -11.31 4.25
C ALA A 12 -5.70 -9.97 4.76
N HIS A 13 -4.87 -8.92 4.76
CA HIS A 13 -5.29 -7.57 5.15
C HIS A 13 -6.41 -7.03 4.25
N ALA A 14 -6.31 -7.16 2.93
CA ALA A 14 -7.39 -6.73 2.06
C ALA A 14 -8.68 -7.54 2.29
N ARG A 15 -8.57 -8.84 2.62
CA ARG A 15 -9.72 -9.73 2.89
C ARG A 15 -10.46 -9.33 4.17
N THR A 16 -9.76 -8.91 5.23
CA THR A 16 -10.43 -8.37 6.45
C THR A 16 -11.27 -7.14 6.13
N ASN A 17 -10.92 -6.42 5.05
CA ASN A 17 -11.65 -5.26 4.54
C ASN A 17 -12.62 -5.59 3.39
N GLY A 18 -12.91 -6.87 3.15
CA GLY A 18 -13.95 -7.32 2.21
C GLY A 18 -13.44 -7.71 0.81
N PHE A 19 -12.14 -7.76 0.56
CA PHE A 19 -11.60 -8.23 -0.71
C PHE A 19 -11.95 -9.70 -0.97
N LYS A 20 -12.57 -9.99 -2.12
CA LYS A 20 -12.94 -11.35 -2.51
C LYS A 20 -11.88 -11.99 -3.41
N PHE A 21 -10.82 -12.53 -2.82
CA PHE A 21 -9.64 -13.01 -3.57
C PHE A 21 -9.95 -14.12 -4.58
N LYS A 22 -10.75 -15.13 -4.23
CA LYS A 22 -11.10 -16.25 -5.14
C LYS A 22 -11.79 -15.80 -6.43
N PRO A 23 -12.95 -15.12 -6.38
CA PRO A 23 -13.63 -14.68 -7.60
C PRO A 23 -12.77 -13.69 -8.38
N TRP A 24 -12.06 -12.79 -7.70
CA TRP A 24 -11.11 -11.88 -8.34
C TRP A 24 -10.03 -12.65 -9.13
N PHE A 25 -9.41 -13.67 -8.52
CA PHE A 25 -8.34 -14.43 -9.14
C PHE A 25 -8.81 -15.15 -10.40
N VAL A 26 -9.96 -15.85 -10.33
CA VAL A 26 -10.51 -16.58 -11.48
C VAL A 26 -10.83 -15.62 -12.63
N GLN A 27 -11.47 -14.48 -12.32
CA GLN A 27 -11.84 -13.47 -13.30
C GLN A 27 -10.63 -12.84 -14.01
N HIS A 28 -9.57 -12.52 -13.26
CA HIS A 28 -8.44 -11.73 -13.81
C HIS A 28 -7.30 -12.60 -14.35
N SER A 29 -7.11 -13.81 -13.83
CA SER A 29 -6.05 -14.72 -14.31
C SER A 29 -6.52 -15.65 -15.42
N GLY A 30 -7.83 -15.86 -15.58
CA GLY A 30 -8.40 -16.89 -16.45
C GLY A 30 -8.07 -18.33 -16.02
N ARG A 31 -7.49 -18.51 -14.82
CA ARG A 31 -7.10 -19.82 -14.30
C ARG A 31 -8.19 -20.43 -13.41
N PRO A 32 -8.33 -21.76 -13.43
CA PRO A 32 -9.18 -22.44 -12.46
C PRO A 32 -8.62 -22.21 -11.06
N TRP A 33 -9.53 -22.06 -10.09
CA TRP A 33 -9.17 -21.99 -8.68
C TRP A 33 -8.87 -23.40 -8.16
N VAL A 34 -7.64 -23.62 -7.69
CA VAL A 34 -7.24 -24.86 -7.00
C VAL A 34 -7.22 -24.59 -5.50
N THR A 35 -6.21 -23.88 -5.01
CA THR A 35 -6.13 -23.39 -3.63
C THR A 35 -5.71 -21.92 -3.57
N ALA A 36 -5.84 -21.29 -2.40
CA ALA A 36 -5.32 -19.95 -2.17
C ALA A 36 -3.78 -19.90 -2.25
N GLU A 37 -3.11 -20.97 -1.82
CA GLU A 37 -1.67 -21.09 -1.87
C GLU A 37 -1.14 -21.20 -3.30
N ASP A 38 -1.80 -21.99 -4.15
CA ASP A 38 -1.46 -22.08 -5.57
C ASP A 38 -1.63 -20.73 -6.29
N ALA A 39 -2.71 -20.02 -5.98
CA ALA A 39 -2.97 -18.69 -6.54
C ALA A 39 -1.89 -17.69 -6.12
N VAL A 40 -1.47 -17.71 -4.85
CA VAL A 40 -0.37 -16.86 -4.35
C VAL A 40 0.96 -17.25 -4.99
N THR A 41 1.27 -18.55 -5.06
CA THR A 41 2.48 -19.05 -5.70
C THR A 41 2.54 -18.59 -7.15
N TRP A 42 1.43 -18.69 -7.87
CA TRP A 42 1.32 -18.22 -9.25
C TRP A 42 1.52 -16.70 -9.38
N LEU A 43 0.88 -15.90 -8.52
CA LEU A 43 1.06 -14.44 -8.47
C LEU A 43 2.50 -14.04 -8.09
N GLY A 44 3.17 -14.88 -7.30
CA GLY A 44 4.54 -14.70 -6.83
C GLY A 44 5.61 -14.91 -7.90
N VAL A 45 5.25 -15.25 -9.13
CA VAL A 45 6.20 -15.43 -10.25
C VAL A 45 6.29 -14.17 -11.11
N GLY A 46 7.52 -13.71 -11.39
CA GLY A 46 7.79 -12.62 -12.34
C GLY A 46 7.09 -11.32 -11.96
N ARG A 47 6.34 -10.69 -12.88
CA ARG A 47 5.59 -9.45 -12.58
C ARG A 47 4.08 -9.68 -12.36
N ARG A 48 3.64 -10.94 -12.23
CA ARG A 48 2.20 -11.29 -12.13
C ARG A 48 1.52 -10.67 -10.91
N SER A 49 2.25 -10.45 -9.82
CA SER A 49 1.69 -9.75 -8.66
C SER A 49 1.13 -8.37 -9.02
N TYR A 50 1.69 -7.66 -10.01
CA TYR A 50 1.23 -6.32 -10.39
C TYR A 50 -0.23 -6.33 -10.84
N MET A 51 -0.71 -7.44 -11.41
CA MET A 51 -2.13 -7.63 -11.73
C MET A 51 -3.02 -7.47 -10.49
N LEU A 52 -2.57 -7.99 -9.33
CA LEU A 52 -3.25 -7.81 -8.04
C LEU A 52 -3.04 -6.40 -7.49
N LEU A 53 -1.79 -5.94 -7.40
CA LEU A 53 -1.48 -4.69 -6.68
C LEU A 53 -2.13 -3.47 -7.33
N PHE A 54 -2.24 -3.46 -8.66
CA PHE A 54 -2.85 -2.36 -9.40
C PHE A 54 -4.33 -2.56 -9.71
N SER A 55 -4.97 -3.61 -9.18
CA SER A 55 -6.43 -3.79 -9.27
C SER A 55 -7.13 -2.75 -8.39
N PRO A 56 -8.10 -1.98 -8.92
CA PRO A 56 -8.89 -1.06 -8.12
C PRO A 56 -9.64 -1.76 -6.97
N GLU A 57 -10.16 -2.96 -7.22
CA GLU A 57 -10.89 -3.77 -6.24
C GLU A 57 -9.98 -4.15 -5.07
N PHE A 58 -8.76 -4.58 -5.35
CA PHE A 58 -7.77 -4.86 -4.30
C PHE A 58 -7.38 -3.60 -3.56
N ALA A 59 -7.04 -2.51 -4.26
CA ALA A 59 -6.58 -1.26 -3.66
C ALA A 59 -7.64 -0.62 -2.75
N GLN A 60 -8.91 -0.61 -3.16
CA GLN A 60 -10.02 -0.07 -2.38
C GLN A 60 -10.25 -0.86 -1.09
N SER A 61 -10.11 -2.18 -1.14
CA SER A 61 -10.18 -3.02 0.06
C SER A 61 -8.92 -2.89 0.93
N PHE A 62 -7.73 -2.80 0.34
CA PHE A 62 -6.49 -2.67 1.09
C PHE A 62 -6.45 -1.36 1.88
N TRP A 63 -6.76 -0.22 1.23
CA TRP A 63 -6.94 1.07 1.90
C TRP A 63 -8.43 1.35 2.11
N LYS A 64 -9.01 0.73 3.15
CA LYS A 64 -10.44 0.81 3.43
C LYS A 64 -10.93 2.25 3.50
N SER A 65 -11.94 2.57 2.69
CA SER A 65 -12.58 3.88 2.69
C SER A 65 -13.15 4.22 4.07
N GLY A 66 -12.87 5.43 4.56
CA GLY A 66 -13.32 5.91 5.87
C GLY A 66 -12.42 5.53 7.04
N GLU A 67 -11.51 4.57 6.87
CA GLU A 67 -10.46 4.30 7.84
C GLU A 67 -9.40 5.40 7.79
N GLN A 68 -8.87 5.80 8.94
CA GLN A 68 -7.82 6.80 8.96
C GLN A 68 -6.49 6.17 8.58
N ILE A 69 -5.93 6.65 7.48
CA ILE A 69 -4.66 6.20 6.95
C ILE A 69 -3.63 7.30 7.19
N THR A 70 -2.49 6.90 7.75
CA THR A 70 -1.35 7.79 7.97
C THR A 70 -0.22 7.40 7.02
N PHE A 71 0.32 8.37 6.28
CA PHE A 71 1.45 8.14 5.39
C PHE A 71 2.33 9.38 5.25
N ALA A 72 3.61 9.16 4.99
CA ALA A 72 4.55 10.24 4.65
C ALA A 72 4.38 10.64 3.18
N VAL A 73 4.17 11.93 2.94
CA VAL A 73 4.21 12.53 1.60
C VAL A 73 5.65 12.99 1.36
N PRO A 74 6.33 12.53 0.30
CA PRO A 74 7.71 12.93 0.01
C PRO A 74 7.80 14.42 -0.36
N GLN A 75 9.00 14.96 -0.31
CA GLN A 75 9.27 16.30 -0.83
C GLN A 75 8.95 16.34 -2.33
N GLN A 76 8.24 17.38 -2.75
CA GLN A 76 7.86 17.57 -4.16
C GLN A 76 8.34 18.94 -4.64
N GLU A 77 8.87 18.97 -5.86
CA GLU A 77 9.26 20.18 -6.56
C GLU A 77 8.50 20.23 -7.89
N PHE A 78 7.73 21.29 -8.12
CA PHE A 78 6.99 21.46 -9.36
C PHE A 78 6.93 22.92 -9.78
N GLN A 79 6.85 23.15 -11.09
CA GLN A 79 6.71 24.47 -11.66
C GLN A 79 5.23 24.84 -11.73
N ARG A 80 4.89 26.04 -11.25
CA ARG A 80 3.57 26.63 -11.35
C ARG A 80 3.66 27.89 -12.21
N VAL A 81 2.87 27.95 -13.27
CA VAL A 81 2.71 29.18 -14.07
C VAL A 81 1.73 30.09 -13.34
N LEU A 82 2.16 31.31 -13.07
CA LEU A 82 1.33 32.36 -12.48
C LEU A 82 0.46 33.02 -13.56
N PRO A 83 -0.65 33.68 -13.19
CA PRO A 83 -1.52 34.38 -14.15
C PRO A 83 -0.80 35.44 -15.00
N ASN A 84 0.35 35.96 -14.53
CA ASN A 84 1.20 36.91 -15.24
C ASN A 84 2.24 36.25 -16.17
N GLY A 85 2.14 34.95 -16.42
CA GLY A 85 3.06 34.20 -17.28
C GLY A 85 4.40 33.81 -16.63
N LYS A 86 4.67 34.23 -15.39
CA LYS A 86 5.91 33.86 -14.69
C LYS A 86 5.86 32.42 -14.19
N VAL A 87 6.93 31.67 -14.42
CA VAL A 87 7.09 30.30 -13.90
C VAL A 87 7.71 30.38 -12.51
N LEU A 88 7.02 29.83 -11.50
CA LEU A 88 7.49 29.72 -10.13
C LEU A 88 7.80 28.26 -9.81
N THR A 89 9.01 27.98 -9.33
CA THR A 89 9.35 26.66 -8.80
C THR A 89 8.89 26.56 -7.34
N VAL A 90 7.90 25.71 -7.09
CA VAL A 90 7.35 25.46 -5.75
C VAL A 90 8.02 24.23 -5.15
N LYS A 91 8.72 24.42 -4.03
CA LYS A 91 9.28 23.32 -3.23
C LYS A 91 8.39 23.06 -2.02
N ARG A 92 7.80 21.88 -1.94
CA ARG A 92 7.01 21.42 -0.78
C ARG A 92 7.82 20.43 0.03
N LYS A 93 8.07 20.76 1.30
CA LYS A 93 8.75 19.87 2.25
C LYS A 93 7.93 18.59 2.45
N ALA A 94 8.61 17.50 2.77
CA ALA A 94 7.96 16.25 3.17
C ALA A 94 7.14 16.47 4.46
N PHE A 95 6.00 15.80 4.57
CA PHE A 95 5.14 15.89 5.76
C PHE A 95 4.31 14.61 5.93
N THR A 96 3.85 14.36 7.16
CA THR A 96 2.95 13.26 7.45
C THR A 96 1.51 13.68 7.20
N ARG A 97 0.78 12.88 6.43
CA ARG A 97 -0.64 13.08 6.14
C ARG A 97 -1.47 12.02 6.83
N ARG A 98 -2.51 12.45 7.54
CA ARG A 98 -3.57 11.61 8.10
C ARG A 98 -4.86 11.89 7.34
N THR A 99 -5.48 10.88 6.73
CA THR A 99 -6.68 11.08 5.92
C THR A 99 -7.57 9.84 5.91
N SER A 100 -8.88 10.07 5.88
CA SER A 100 -9.91 9.03 5.68
C SER A 100 -10.63 9.19 4.33
N ARG A 101 -10.04 9.97 3.42
CA ARG A 101 -10.67 10.26 2.12
C ARG A 101 -10.89 8.97 1.31
N PRO A 102 -12.07 8.83 0.68
CA PRO A 102 -12.43 7.60 -0.04
C PRO A 102 -11.55 7.34 -1.27
N ASP A 103 -10.85 8.35 -1.79
CA ASP A 103 -10.00 8.26 -2.97
C ASP A 103 -8.51 8.13 -2.64
N VAL A 104 -8.14 7.93 -1.37
CA VAL A 104 -6.74 7.80 -0.93
C VAL A 104 -6.01 6.63 -1.62
N TRP A 105 -6.71 5.54 -1.94
CA TRP A 105 -6.15 4.42 -2.70
C TRP A 105 -5.62 4.86 -4.08
N LYS A 106 -6.24 5.85 -4.74
CA LYS A 106 -5.77 6.37 -6.04
C LYS A 106 -4.42 7.07 -5.90
N TYR A 107 -4.20 7.77 -4.79
CA TYR A 107 -2.89 8.35 -4.49
C TYR A 107 -1.84 7.25 -4.37
N HIS A 108 -2.10 6.22 -3.57
CA HIS A 108 -1.15 5.13 -3.39
C HIS A 108 -0.89 4.32 -4.67
N LEU A 109 -1.89 4.12 -5.54
CA LEU A 109 -1.65 3.50 -6.84
C LEU A 109 -0.68 4.32 -7.72
N ARG A 110 -0.76 5.66 -7.69
CA ARG A 110 0.18 6.53 -8.43
C ARG A 110 1.59 6.43 -7.85
N GLU A 111 1.71 6.47 -6.53
CA GLU A 111 3.01 6.33 -5.85
C GLU A 111 3.63 4.94 -6.12
N MET A 112 2.83 3.88 -6.12
CA MET A 112 3.28 2.54 -6.48
C MET A 112 3.72 2.46 -7.93
N ALA A 113 3.00 3.09 -8.87
CA ALA A 113 3.36 3.09 -10.28
C ALA A 113 4.70 3.79 -10.54
N ALA A 114 5.06 4.78 -9.70
CA ALA A 114 6.35 5.46 -9.73
C ALA A 114 7.46 4.71 -8.97
N SER A 115 7.13 3.64 -8.24
CA SER A 115 8.09 2.87 -7.45
C SER A 115 8.66 1.71 -8.26
N GLU A 116 9.97 1.49 -8.16
CA GLU A 116 10.64 0.32 -8.73
C GLU A 116 10.15 -1.00 -8.12
N GLU A 117 9.75 -0.98 -6.85
CA GLU A 117 9.27 -2.15 -6.10
C GLU A 117 7.91 -1.90 -5.42
N PRO A 118 6.78 -2.03 -6.16
CA PRO A 118 5.44 -1.81 -5.61
C PRO A 118 5.08 -2.69 -4.40
N LEU A 119 5.60 -3.92 -4.36
CA LEU A 119 5.41 -4.82 -3.21
C LEU A 119 6.03 -4.25 -1.93
N ARG A 120 7.25 -3.72 -2.04
CA ARG A 120 7.96 -3.12 -0.91
C ARG A 120 7.26 -1.85 -0.43
N TYR A 121 6.66 -1.09 -1.34
CA TYR A 121 5.84 0.08 -0.99
C TYR A 121 4.67 -0.31 -0.08
N LEU A 122 3.92 -1.36 -0.44
CA LEU A 122 2.75 -1.83 0.31
C LEU A 122 3.09 -2.40 1.69
N ARG A 123 4.28 -3.01 1.84
CA ARG A 123 4.73 -3.57 3.13
C ARG A 123 4.64 -2.56 4.28
N LYS A 124 4.82 -1.26 4.01
CA LYS A 124 4.78 -0.18 5.01
C LYS A 124 3.42 -0.02 5.71
N TYR A 125 2.35 -0.55 5.12
CA TYR A 125 0.98 -0.44 5.61
C TYR A 125 0.50 -1.70 6.32
N LEU A 126 1.25 -2.80 6.19
CA LEU A 126 1.03 -3.96 7.03
C LEU A 126 1.52 -3.61 8.43
N HIS A 127 0.58 -3.44 9.34
CA HIS A 127 0.88 -3.42 10.76
C HIS A 127 1.28 -4.85 11.11
N ILE A 128 2.58 -5.14 11.03
CA ILE A 128 3.11 -6.35 11.65
C ILE A 128 3.03 -6.03 13.14
N GLU A 129 2.26 -6.82 13.90
CA GLU A 129 2.24 -6.78 15.38
C GLU A 129 3.60 -7.22 15.98
N GLU A 130 4.71 -6.66 15.48
CA GLU A 130 6.08 -6.80 16.00
C GLU A 130 6.65 -5.40 16.33
N ALA A 131 5.83 -4.50 16.89
CA ALA A 131 6.24 -3.14 17.23
C ALA A 131 5.64 -2.63 18.56
N LEU A 132 5.44 -3.53 19.53
CA LEU A 132 4.95 -3.19 20.87
C LEU A 132 5.61 -4.01 22.00
N GLU A 133 6.84 -4.52 21.80
CA GLU A 133 7.65 -5.07 22.91
C GLU A 133 9.07 -4.48 23.03
N GLU A 134 9.53 -3.65 22.09
CA GLU A 134 10.83 -2.95 22.21
C GLU A 134 10.64 -1.44 22.16
N GLU A 135 10.07 -0.86 23.22
CA GLU A 135 10.36 0.52 23.67
C GLU A 135 9.67 0.78 25.01
N ALA A 136 10.14 0.08 26.06
CA ALA A 136 10.02 0.56 27.42
C ALA A 136 11.42 0.63 28.03
N PRO A 137 12.14 1.76 27.92
CA PRO A 137 13.23 2.03 28.85
C PRO A 137 12.58 2.25 30.22
N HIS A 138 12.77 1.27 31.09
CA HIS A 138 12.47 1.35 32.50
C HIS A 138 13.43 2.37 33.15
N GLU A 139 13.14 3.67 33.05
CA GLU A 139 13.80 4.67 33.89
C GLU A 139 13.27 4.52 35.31
N THR A 140 13.92 3.63 36.08
CA THR A 140 13.90 3.68 37.54
C THR A 140 14.49 5.01 37.99
N ARG A 141 13.61 5.96 38.33
CA ARG A 141 13.95 7.04 39.25
C ARG A 141 13.94 6.46 40.66
N GLU A 142 15.12 6.20 41.21
CA GLU A 142 15.31 6.15 42.65
C GLU A 142 16.01 7.44 43.09
N ALA A 143 15.47 8.04 44.14
CA ALA A 143 16.01 9.14 44.92
C ALA A 143 16.11 8.68 46.38
#